data_AF-A0A820HB82-F1
#
_entry.id   AF-A0A820HB82-F1
#
_cell.length_a   1.000
_cell.length_b   1.000
_cell.length_c   1.000
_cell.angle_alpha   90.00
_cell.angle_beta   90.00
_cell.angle_gamma   90.00
#
_symmetry.space_group_name_H-M   'P 1'
#
loop_
_entity.id
_entity.type
_entity.pdbx_description
1 polymer ?
#
loop_
_entity_poly.entity_id
_entity_poly.type
_entity_poly.pdbx_seq_one_letter_code
_entity_poly.pdbx_strand_id
1 'polypeptide(L)'
;MATLNELNLCSVCNKTQATSICAACKKYFCRKDFKEHVQQLSIKFDNEIVRSHDELLEQIQKLEKSNYLSLDLFDQIEQWKKATVKKVEKAAEKAHHELIELIDKQRLIMTKQLEPITREIRYLRKEANFAEDDINRLKQKINEIQQKVKQFIEKDTNKTIIIDNNQIDWNHLIYIRETQSKYSSSNSIGEVQELFVQDLSDQEHVHQHTDKLKNELAKTKNESKKSQKIVPAQQRNLMAQDSHYHKCSTCEHAFSSNAYLQAHIHRRHSNCE
;
A
#
# COMPACT_ATOMS: atom_id res chain seq x y z
N MET A 1 82.57 34.77 41.50
CA MET A 1 82.78 33.35 41.87
C MET A 1 81.39 32.72 41.96
N ALA A 2 80.83 32.16 40.89
CA ALA A 2 81.01 30.78 40.36
C ALA A 2 80.33 29.69 41.22
N THR A 3 79.06 29.40 40.91
CA THR A 3 78.36 28.13 41.20
C THR A 3 77.65 27.70 39.90
N LEU A 4 78.40 27.27 38.87
CA LEU A 4 78.64 25.87 38.49
C LEU A 4 77.37 25.07 38.17
N ASN A 5 76.97 25.15 36.89
CA ASN A 5 76.33 24.14 36.03
C ASN A 5 75.56 23.03 36.75
N GLU A 6 74.23 23.17 36.86
CA GLU A 6 73.36 21.99 36.75
C GLU A 6 73.64 21.37 35.38
N LEU A 7 74.37 20.27 35.39
CA LEU A 7 74.82 19.60 34.19
C LEU A 7 73.57 19.17 33.41
N ASN A 8 73.27 19.87 32.32
CA ASN A 8 72.37 19.40 31.27
C ASN A 8 72.92 18.06 30.77
N LEU A 9 72.68 16.94 31.45
CA LEU A 9 73.22 15.64 31.04
C LEU A 9 72.19 14.96 30.16
N CYS A 10 72.68 14.29 29.11
CA CYS A 10 71.82 13.43 28.32
C CYS A 10 71.23 12.32 29.21
N SER A 11 69.90 12.21 29.23
CA SER A 11 69.14 11.21 29.99
C SER A 11 69.37 9.76 29.53
N VAL A 12 70.12 9.55 28.44
CA VAL A 12 70.43 8.21 27.88
C VAL A 12 71.90 7.85 28.10
N CYS A 13 72.84 8.71 27.68
CA CYS A 13 74.27 8.39 27.74
C CYS A 13 75.04 9.06 28.89
N ASN A 14 74.44 10.02 29.60
CA ASN A 14 74.99 10.73 30.76
C ASN A 14 76.38 11.39 30.59
N LYS A 15 76.84 11.60 29.35
CA LYS A 15 78.23 11.96 29.04
C LYS A 15 78.46 13.41 28.59
N THR A 16 77.44 14.15 28.16
CA THR A 16 77.63 15.49 27.54
C THR A 16 76.47 16.45 27.79
N GLN A 17 76.76 17.77 27.69
CA GLN A 17 75.79 18.87 27.69
C GLN A 17 74.68 18.59 26.66
N ALA A 18 73.49 18.25 27.15
CA ALA A 18 72.30 18.04 26.38
C ALA A 18 71.96 19.33 25.64
N THR A 19 71.76 19.16 24.34
CA THR A 19 71.58 20.26 23.37
C THR A 19 70.14 20.34 22.88
N SER A 20 69.33 19.32 23.19
CA SER A 20 67.94 19.22 22.77
C SER A 20 67.09 18.69 23.93
N ILE A 21 65.92 19.29 24.14
CA ILE A 21 64.91 18.82 25.09
C ILE A 21 63.67 18.35 24.32
N CYS A 22 63.13 17.19 24.68
CA CYS A 22 61.80 16.79 24.20
C CYS A 22 60.74 17.42 25.12
N ALA A 23 59.95 18.37 24.61
CA ALA A 23 58.95 19.07 25.41
C ALA A 23 57.88 18.13 26.00
N ALA A 24 57.54 17.05 25.27
CA ALA A 24 56.57 16.06 25.71
C ALA A 24 57.13 15.13 26.80
N CYS A 25 58.37 14.65 26.63
CA CYS A 25 59.00 13.73 27.59
C CYS A 25 59.72 14.45 28.74
N LYS A 26 59.91 15.78 28.65
CA LYS A 26 60.69 16.63 29.56
C LYS A 26 62.09 16.08 29.87
N LYS A 27 62.69 15.37 28.92
CA LYS A 27 64.02 14.76 29.02
C LYS A 27 65.01 15.48 28.13
N TYR A 28 66.25 15.58 28.63
CA TYR A 28 67.37 16.24 27.98
C TYR A 28 68.20 15.21 27.23
N PHE A 29 68.53 15.47 25.96
CA PHE A 29 69.25 14.53 25.11
C PHE A 29 70.46 15.21 24.44
N CYS A 30 71.51 14.44 24.19
CA CYS A 30 72.54 14.88 23.24
C CYS A 30 72.02 14.73 21.81
N ARG A 31 72.60 15.44 20.82
CA ARG A 31 72.12 15.39 19.42
C ARG A 31 71.98 13.96 18.86
N LYS A 32 72.88 13.05 19.23
CA LYS A 32 72.86 11.65 18.78
C LYS A 32 71.67 10.89 19.37
N ASP A 33 71.53 10.91 20.69
CA ASP A 33 70.46 10.17 21.39
C ASP A 33 69.08 10.82 21.17
N PHE A 34 69.02 12.12 20.88
CA PHE A 34 67.78 12.78 20.46
C PHE A 34 67.33 12.30 19.08
N LYS A 35 68.26 12.15 18.13
CA LYS A 35 67.96 11.58 16.80
C LYS A 35 67.47 10.14 16.93
N GLU A 36 68.08 9.35 17.80
CA GLU A 36 67.63 7.99 18.10
C GLU A 36 66.26 7.97 18.77
N HIS A 37 65.98 8.87 19.72
CA HIS A 37 64.66 9.03 20.32
C HIS A 37 63.57 9.35 19.29
N VAL A 38 63.84 10.26 18.34
CA VAL A 38 62.91 10.59 17.25
C VAL A 38 62.73 9.40 16.30
N GLN A 39 63.78 8.65 15.99
CA GLN A 39 63.68 7.42 15.20
C GLN A 39 62.81 6.36 15.89
N GLN A 40 62.95 6.18 17.20
CA GLN A 40 62.10 5.27 17.97
C GLN A 40 60.63 5.72 17.97
N LEU A 41 60.37 7.04 18.00
CA LEU A 41 59.01 7.57 17.85
C LEU A 41 58.43 7.31 16.46
N SER A 42 59.23 7.46 15.40
CA SER A 42 58.81 7.13 14.03
C SER A 42 58.42 5.65 13.91
N ILE A 43 59.26 4.75 14.44
CA ILE A 43 59.00 3.31 14.43
C ILE A 43 57.72 2.98 15.19
N LYS A 44 57.49 3.61 16.35
CA LYS A 44 56.25 3.43 17.11
C LYS A 44 55.03 3.96 16.36
N PHE A 45 55.13 5.12 15.72
CA PHE A 45 54.06 5.69 14.92
C PHE A 45 53.67 4.76 13.76
N ASP A 46 54.66 4.23 13.05
CA ASP A 46 54.43 3.31 11.94
C ASP A 46 53.80 1.99 12.44
N ASN A 47 54.28 1.43 13.55
CA ASN A 47 53.81 0.14 14.07
C ASN A 47 52.48 0.18 14.82
N GLU A 48 52.20 1.26 15.55
CA GLU A 48 51.02 1.38 16.42
C GLU A 48 49.90 2.18 15.75
N ILE A 49 50.21 3.20 14.95
CA ILE A 49 49.19 4.06 14.34
C ILE A 49 48.96 3.70 12.89
N VAL A 50 50.01 3.71 12.05
CA VAL A 50 49.86 3.46 10.61
C VAL A 50 49.38 2.03 10.37
N ARG A 51 49.99 1.04 11.03
CA ARG A 51 49.55 -0.36 10.91
C ARG A 51 48.10 -0.56 11.38
N SER A 52 47.70 -0.02 12.52
CA SER A 52 46.30 -0.15 12.99
C SER A 52 45.32 0.59 12.09
N HIS A 53 45.70 1.73 11.53
CA HIS A 53 44.91 2.44 10.53
C HIS A 53 44.72 1.59 9.26
N ASP A 54 45.80 1.00 8.75
CA ASP A 54 45.74 0.18 7.53
C ASP A 54 44.96 -1.13 7.77
N GLU A 55 45.12 -1.75 8.94
CA GLU A 55 44.30 -2.89 9.37
C GLU A 55 42.81 -2.53 9.46
N LEU A 56 42.47 -1.34 9.96
CA LEU A 56 41.07 -0.86 9.99
C LEU A 56 40.53 -0.56 8.58
N LEU A 57 41.33 0.05 7.71
CA LEU A 57 40.95 0.25 6.31
C LEU A 57 40.71 -1.08 5.61
N GLU A 58 41.57 -2.08 5.85
CA GLU A 58 41.40 -3.41 5.28
C GLU A 58 40.14 -4.09 5.83
N GLN A 59 39.82 -3.93 7.12
CA GLN A 59 38.57 -4.41 7.71
C GLN A 59 37.35 -3.74 7.08
N ILE A 60 37.35 -2.41 6.91
CA ILE A 60 36.26 -1.65 6.28
C ILE A 60 36.08 -2.08 4.82
N GLN A 61 37.16 -2.22 4.05
CA GLN A 61 37.09 -2.69 2.67
C GLN A 61 36.66 -4.15 2.55
N LYS A 62 36.97 -4.98 3.55
CA LYS A 62 36.44 -6.36 3.64
C LYS A 62 34.94 -6.37 3.96
N LEU A 63 34.41 -5.42 4.75
CA LEU A 63 32.96 -5.32 4.98
C LEU A 63 32.16 -5.11 3.69
N GLU A 64 32.72 -4.40 2.69
CA GLU A 64 32.08 -4.23 1.38
C GLU A 64 32.09 -5.51 0.53
N LYS A 65 33.04 -6.43 0.76
CA LYS A 65 33.29 -7.60 -0.12
C LYS A 65 32.98 -8.96 0.50
N SER A 66 32.96 -9.08 1.83
CA SER A 66 32.66 -10.31 2.55
C SER A 66 31.43 -10.15 3.44
N ASN A 67 30.27 -10.37 2.81
CA ASN A 67 29.27 -11.35 3.26
C ASN A 67 28.35 -11.09 4.48
N TYR A 68 27.04 -11.30 4.20
CA TYR A 68 26.05 -12.10 4.96
C TYR A 68 25.17 -11.52 6.08
N LEU A 69 25.25 -10.24 6.46
CA LEU A 69 24.11 -9.62 7.18
C LEU A 69 23.11 -8.95 6.21
N SER A 70 23.51 -8.75 4.96
CA SER A 70 22.67 -8.17 3.90
C SER A 70 22.01 -9.21 2.99
N LEU A 71 22.54 -10.45 2.91
CA LEU A 71 21.96 -11.49 2.05
C LEU A 71 20.54 -11.89 2.50
N ASP A 72 20.29 -12.00 3.80
CA ASP A 72 18.95 -12.31 4.32
C ASP A 72 17.94 -11.18 4.01
N LEU A 73 18.33 -9.91 4.16
CA LEU A 73 17.44 -8.78 3.85
C LEU A 73 17.19 -8.64 2.34
N PHE A 74 18.22 -8.80 1.50
CA PHE A 74 18.05 -8.78 0.05
C PHE A 74 17.17 -9.95 -0.42
N ASP A 75 17.36 -11.15 0.12
CA ASP A 75 16.53 -12.31 -0.18
C ASP A 75 15.09 -12.10 0.31
N GLN A 76 14.88 -11.50 1.49
CA GLN A 76 13.55 -11.13 1.98
C GLN A 76 12.85 -10.10 1.09
N ILE A 77 13.59 -9.08 0.60
CA ILE A 77 13.06 -8.10 -0.36
C ILE A 77 12.66 -8.80 -1.66
N GLU A 78 13.51 -9.67 -2.20
CA GLU A 78 13.23 -10.37 -3.46
C GLU A 78 12.06 -11.36 -3.30
N GLN A 79 11.97 -12.06 -2.17
CA GLN A 79 10.82 -12.91 -1.84
C GLN A 79 9.53 -12.09 -1.69
N TRP A 80 9.57 -10.96 -0.98
CA TRP A 80 8.43 -10.07 -0.82
C TRP A 80 7.95 -9.54 -2.17
N LYS A 81 8.87 -9.11 -3.03
CA LYS A 81 8.59 -8.66 -4.40
C LYS A 81 7.88 -9.76 -5.19
N LYS A 82 8.45 -10.97 -5.22
CA LYS A 82 7.87 -12.12 -5.93
C LYS A 82 6.48 -12.48 -5.43
N ALA A 83 6.28 -12.48 -4.11
CA ALA A 83 4.98 -12.76 -3.50
C ALA A 83 3.94 -11.68 -3.82
N THR A 84 4.36 -10.41 -3.83
CA THR A 84 3.48 -9.26 -4.08
C THR A 84 3.04 -9.21 -5.54
N VAL A 85 3.96 -9.36 -6.50
CA VAL A 85 3.62 -9.47 -7.94
C VAL A 85 2.60 -10.58 -8.17
N LYS A 86 2.84 -11.77 -7.61
CA LYS A 86 1.91 -12.91 -7.75
C LYS A 86 0.51 -12.62 -7.19
N LYS A 87 0.42 -11.87 -6.10
CA LYS A 87 -0.89 -11.47 -5.52
C LYS A 87 -1.62 -10.49 -6.43
N VAL A 88 -0.90 -9.52 -7.00
CA VAL A 88 -1.46 -8.54 -7.94
C VAL A 88 -1.95 -9.24 -9.21
N GLU A 89 -1.14 -10.13 -9.80
CA GLU A 89 -1.51 -10.92 -10.97
C GLU A 89 -2.78 -11.74 -10.70
N LYS A 90 -2.84 -12.46 -9.58
CA LYS A 90 -4.02 -13.25 -9.21
C LYS A 90 -5.27 -12.39 -9.03
N ALA A 91 -5.14 -11.18 -8.47
CA ALA A 91 -6.25 -10.26 -8.32
C ALA A 91 -6.74 -9.75 -9.69
N ALA A 92 -5.83 -9.43 -10.60
CA ALA A 92 -6.15 -9.01 -11.96
C ALA A 92 -6.84 -10.13 -12.75
N GLU A 93 -6.31 -11.36 -12.69
CA GLU A 93 -6.91 -12.54 -13.32
C GLU A 93 -8.32 -12.81 -12.81
N LYS A 94 -8.55 -12.65 -11.50
CA LYS A 94 -9.88 -12.81 -10.91
C LYS A 94 -10.85 -11.74 -11.43
N ALA A 95 -10.43 -10.47 -11.46
CA ALA A 95 -11.24 -9.39 -11.99
C ALA A 95 -11.57 -9.59 -13.48
N HIS A 96 -10.62 -10.08 -14.27
CA HIS A 96 -10.85 -10.45 -15.66
C HIS A 96 -11.90 -11.56 -15.80
N HIS A 97 -11.82 -12.63 -15.00
CA HIS A 97 -12.81 -13.70 -15.02
C HIS A 97 -14.20 -13.20 -14.65
N GLU A 98 -14.32 -12.41 -13.58
CA GLU A 98 -15.59 -11.83 -13.16
C GLU A 98 -16.21 -10.95 -14.26
N LEU A 99 -15.38 -10.18 -14.98
CA LEU A 99 -15.83 -9.39 -16.11
C LEU A 99 -16.36 -10.26 -17.26
N ILE A 100 -15.63 -11.33 -17.63
CA ILE A 100 -16.05 -12.26 -18.68
C ILE A 100 -17.38 -12.93 -18.31
N GLU A 101 -17.55 -13.39 -17.07
CA GLU A 101 -18.79 -14.00 -16.62
C GLU A 101 -19.99 -13.04 -16.69
N LEU A 102 -19.79 -11.76 -16.33
CA LEU A 102 -20.82 -10.74 -16.45
C LEU A 102 -21.21 -10.49 -17.92
N ILE A 103 -20.22 -10.43 -18.82
CA ILE A 103 -20.46 -10.28 -20.26
C ILE A 103 -21.24 -11.49 -20.80
N ASP A 104 -20.80 -12.70 -20.48
CA ASP A 104 -21.44 -13.93 -20.95
C ASP A 104 -22.88 -14.06 -20.43
N LYS A 105 -23.11 -13.72 -19.16
CA LYS A 105 -24.45 -13.68 -18.57
C LYS A 105 -25.35 -12.68 -19.30
N GLN A 106 -24.85 -11.49 -19.58
CA GLN A 106 -25.63 -10.47 -20.29
C GLN A 106 -25.93 -10.91 -21.73
N ARG A 107 -24.94 -11.48 -22.43
CA ARG A 107 -25.12 -12.09 -23.75
C ARG A 107 -26.23 -13.14 -23.72
N LEU A 108 -26.21 -14.05 -22.75
CA LEU A 108 -27.22 -15.10 -22.61
C LEU A 108 -28.62 -14.54 -22.40
N ILE A 109 -28.77 -13.50 -21.57
CA ILE A 109 -30.06 -12.84 -21.34
C ILE A 109 -30.59 -12.22 -22.64
N MET A 110 -29.75 -11.51 -23.38
CA MET A 110 -30.14 -10.89 -24.66
C MET A 110 -30.51 -11.95 -25.71
N THR A 111 -29.74 -13.02 -25.84
CA THR A 111 -30.05 -14.13 -26.75
C THR A 111 -31.39 -14.77 -26.42
N LYS A 112 -31.69 -15.00 -25.14
CA LYS A 112 -32.99 -15.54 -24.71
C LYS A 112 -34.15 -14.60 -25.04
N GLN A 113 -33.95 -13.29 -25.01
CA GLN A 113 -34.98 -12.32 -25.41
C GLN A 113 -35.25 -12.32 -26.92
N LEU A 114 -34.28 -12.72 -27.74
CA LEU A 114 -34.44 -12.86 -29.20
C LEU A 114 -35.15 -14.15 -29.62
N GLU A 115 -35.12 -15.20 -28.82
CA GLU A 115 -35.82 -16.46 -29.12
C GLU A 115 -37.33 -16.29 -29.41
N PRO A 116 -38.14 -15.63 -28.57
CA PRO A 116 -39.57 -15.47 -28.84
C PRO A 116 -39.83 -14.66 -30.10
N ILE A 117 -39.04 -13.61 -30.35
CA ILE A 117 -39.11 -12.79 -31.58
C ILE A 117 -38.81 -13.67 -32.81
N THR A 118 -37.79 -14.52 -32.72
CA THR A 118 -37.42 -15.45 -33.79
C THR A 118 -38.54 -16.45 -34.09
N ARG A 119 -39.22 -16.95 -33.04
CA ARG A 119 -40.38 -17.86 -33.20
C ARG A 119 -41.56 -17.13 -33.84
N GLU A 120 -41.86 -15.91 -33.40
CA GLU A 120 -42.92 -15.05 -33.95
C GLU A 120 -42.69 -14.77 -35.45
N ILE A 121 -41.47 -14.38 -35.83
CA ILE A 121 -41.09 -14.15 -37.25
C ILE A 121 -41.30 -15.42 -38.09
N ARG A 122 -40.87 -16.59 -37.58
CA ARG A 122 -41.04 -17.86 -38.30
C ARG A 122 -42.51 -18.23 -38.48
N TYR A 123 -43.32 -18.01 -37.46
CA TYR A 123 -44.76 -18.29 -37.50
C TYR A 123 -45.46 -17.39 -38.53
N LEU A 124 -45.29 -16.07 -38.43
CA LEU A 124 -45.93 -15.11 -39.35
C LEU A 124 -45.52 -15.34 -40.81
N ARG A 125 -44.24 -15.68 -41.05
CA ARG A 125 -43.74 -16.01 -42.38
C ARG A 125 -44.35 -17.31 -42.93
N LYS A 126 -44.52 -18.33 -42.09
CA LYS A 126 -45.08 -19.62 -42.49
C LYS A 126 -46.56 -19.50 -42.87
N GLU A 127 -47.32 -18.78 -42.06
CA GLU A 127 -48.76 -18.57 -42.28
C GLU A 127 -49.05 -17.48 -43.33
N ALA A 128 -48.01 -16.81 -43.85
CA ALA A 128 -48.10 -15.64 -44.73
C ALA A 128 -49.07 -14.56 -44.20
N ASN A 129 -49.24 -14.50 -42.88
CA ASN A 129 -50.23 -13.70 -42.19
C ASN A 129 -49.50 -12.67 -41.34
N PHE A 130 -49.14 -11.54 -41.94
CA PHE A 130 -48.53 -10.41 -41.25
C PHE A 130 -49.21 -9.11 -41.69
N ALA A 131 -49.59 -8.30 -40.71
CA ALA A 131 -50.08 -6.95 -40.93
C ALA A 131 -48.99 -5.91 -40.61
N GLU A 132 -49.25 -4.66 -40.96
CA GLU A 132 -48.35 -3.54 -40.67
C GLU A 132 -48.12 -3.38 -39.15
N ASP A 133 -49.13 -3.68 -38.33
CA ASP A 133 -49.00 -3.68 -36.87
C ASP A 133 -47.99 -4.72 -36.36
N ASP A 134 -47.99 -5.94 -36.92
CA ASP A 134 -47.03 -6.98 -36.55
C ASP A 134 -45.60 -6.57 -36.87
N ILE A 135 -45.39 -5.92 -38.03
CA ILE A 135 -44.10 -5.41 -38.47
C ILE A 135 -43.63 -4.31 -37.50
N ASN A 136 -44.50 -3.36 -37.17
CA ASN A 136 -44.17 -2.27 -36.26
C ASN A 136 -43.87 -2.77 -34.84
N ARG A 137 -44.66 -3.72 -34.32
CA ARG A 137 -44.44 -4.37 -33.03
C ARG A 137 -43.11 -5.10 -32.96
N LEU A 138 -42.79 -5.91 -33.98
CA LEU A 138 -41.50 -6.62 -34.06
C LEU A 138 -40.32 -5.66 -34.18
N LYS A 139 -40.47 -4.59 -34.97
CA LYS A 139 -39.45 -3.54 -35.12
C LYS A 139 -39.17 -2.84 -33.79
N GLN A 140 -40.21 -2.55 -33.01
CA GLN A 140 -40.06 -1.99 -31.67
C GLN A 140 -39.29 -2.94 -30.74
N LYS A 141 -39.71 -4.22 -30.65
CA LYS A 141 -39.03 -5.22 -29.81
C LYS A 141 -37.55 -5.40 -30.17
N ILE A 142 -37.23 -5.39 -31.47
CA ILE A 142 -35.85 -5.47 -31.96
C ILE A 142 -35.06 -4.23 -31.54
N ASN A 143 -35.63 -3.04 -31.71
CA ASN A 143 -34.97 -1.78 -31.36
C ASN A 143 -34.69 -1.68 -29.85
N GLU A 144 -35.59 -2.18 -28.99
CA GLU A 144 -35.35 -2.26 -27.54
C GLU A 144 -34.14 -3.12 -27.19
N ILE A 145 -33.98 -4.28 -27.84
CA ILE A 145 -32.82 -5.16 -27.63
C ILE A 145 -31.56 -4.49 -28.19
N GLN A 146 -31.64 -3.86 -29.37
CA GLN A 146 -30.53 -3.11 -29.95
C GLN A 146 -30.06 -1.98 -29.03
N GLN A 147 -30.97 -1.24 -28.39
CA GLN A 147 -30.63 -0.22 -27.41
C GLN A 147 -29.96 -0.82 -26.17
N LYS A 148 -30.43 -1.97 -25.66
CA LYS A 148 -29.77 -2.66 -24.54
C LYS A 148 -28.35 -3.11 -24.90
N VAL A 149 -28.14 -3.60 -26.11
CA VAL A 149 -26.80 -3.97 -26.62
C VAL A 149 -25.91 -2.73 -26.70
N LYS A 150 -26.40 -1.63 -27.30
CA LYS A 150 -25.66 -0.37 -27.36
C LYS A 150 -25.32 0.16 -25.98
N GLN A 151 -26.28 0.20 -25.06
CA GLN A 151 -26.04 0.63 -23.68
C GLN A 151 -25.00 -0.24 -22.96
N PHE A 152 -24.95 -1.55 -23.23
CA PHE A 152 -23.95 -2.44 -22.65
C PHE A 152 -22.53 -2.22 -23.23
N ILE A 153 -22.44 -1.84 -24.50
CA ILE A 153 -21.17 -1.56 -25.19
C ILE A 153 -20.68 -0.13 -24.88
N GLU A 154 -21.60 0.84 -24.85
CA GLU A 154 -21.32 2.28 -24.73
C GLU A 154 -21.24 2.76 -23.27
N LYS A 155 -22.00 2.17 -22.33
CA LYS A 155 -21.71 2.38 -20.91
C LYS A 155 -20.56 1.46 -20.55
N ASP A 156 -19.34 2.01 -20.58
CA ASP A 156 -18.12 1.50 -19.94
C ASP A 156 -18.42 0.34 -18.99
N THR A 157 -18.15 -0.88 -19.43
CA THR A 157 -17.45 -1.92 -18.65
C THR A 157 -17.51 -1.72 -17.14
N ASN A 158 -18.72 -1.79 -16.56
CA ASN A 158 -19.03 -1.83 -15.14
C ASN A 158 -17.98 -1.16 -14.22
N LYS A 159 -17.65 0.14 -14.41
CA LYS A 159 -16.71 0.92 -13.57
C LYS A 159 -15.81 0.01 -12.73
N THR A 160 -14.90 -0.74 -13.37
CA THR A 160 -13.97 -1.55 -12.60
C THR A 160 -13.26 -0.54 -11.71
N ILE A 161 -13.49 -0.61 -10.40
CA ILE A 161 -12.82 0.26 -9.43
C ILE A 161 -11.40 -0.25 -9.40
N ILE A 162 -10.62 0.08 -10.42
CA ILE A 162 -9.20 -0.09 -10.44
C ILE A 162 -8.71 0.98 -9.50
N ILE A 163 -8.32 0.57 -8.30
CA ILE A 163 -7.55 1.44 -7.40
C ILE A 163 -6.31 1.82 -8.19
N ASP A 164 -6.16 3.11 -8.47
CA ASP A 164 -5.00 3.62 -9.18
C ASP A 164 -3.75 3.21 -8.40
N ASN A 165 -2.72 2.72 -9.11
CA ASN A 165 -1.46 2.30 -8.49
C ASN A 165 -0.83 3.41 -7.64
N ASN A 166 -1.09 4.68 -7.96
CA ASN A 166 -0.63 5.85 -7.24
C ASN A 166 -1.33 6.05 -5.88
N GLN A 167 -2.43 5.35 -5.60
CA GLN A 167 -3.10 5.35 -4.30
C GLN A 167 -2.45 4.37 -3.31
N ILE A 168 -1.56 3.50 -3.77
CA ILE A 168 -0.82 2.55 -2.93
C ILE A 168 0.51 3.19 -2.55
N ASP A 169 0.69 3.46 -1.26
CA ASP A 169 1.98 3.91 -0.74
C ASP A 169 2.93 2.72 -0.56
N TRP A 170 3.68 2.44 -1.62
CA TRP A 170 4.64 1.33 -1.68
C TRP A 170 5.78 1.48 -0.65
N ASN A 171 6.16 2.71 -0.28
CA ASN A 171 7.25 2.97 0.66
C ASN A 171 6.86 2.63 2.11
N HIS A 172 5.56 2.58 2.41
CA HIS A 172 5.08 2.08 3.70
C HIS A 172 4.95 0.56 3.75
N LEU A 173 4.95 -0.13 2.60
CA LEU A 173 4.85 -1.59 2.54
C LEU A 173 6.20 -2.29 2.71
N ILE A 174 7.29 -1.64 2.29
CA ILE A 174 8.66 -2.10 2.51
C ILE A 174 9.60 -0.92 2.74
N TYR A 175 10.30 -0.91 3.87
CA TYR A 175 11.26 0.12 4.23
C TYR A 175 12.44 -0.48 5.00
N ILE A 176 13.61 0.13 4.84
CA ILE A 176 14.80 -0.22 5.60
C ILE A 176 14.91 0.79 6.75
N ARG A 177 14.95 0.30 7.99
CA ARG A 177 15.26 1.13 9.15
C ARG A 177 16.72 0.91 9.50
N GLU A 178 17.51 1.98 9.46
CA GLU A 178 18.82 1.95 10.10
C GLU A 178 18.63 1.76 11.60
N THR A 179 18.97 0.58 12.11
CA THR A 179 19.20 0.40 13.55
C THR A 179 20.54 1.04 13.87
N GLN A 180 20.61 2.38 13.83
CA GLN A 180 21.75 3.05 14.42
C GLN A 180 21.78 2.64 15.89
N SER A 181 22.83 1.93 16.29
CA SER A 181 23.16 1.78 17.70
C SER A 181 23.43 3.19 18.22
N LYS A 182 22.38 3.84 18.75
CA LYS A 182 22.44 5.18 19.37
C LYS A 182 23.38 5.21 20.59
N TYR A 183 23.94 4.07 20.99
CA TYR A 183 24.89 3.91 22.09
C TYR A 183 26.36 4.11 21.69
N SER A 184 26.68 4.24 20.39
CA SER A 184 28.07 4.29 19.94
C SER A 184 28.73 5.68 20.02
N SER A 185 28.01 6.72 20.45
CA SER A 185 28.54 8.10 20.57
C SER A 185 28.38 8.74 21.96
N SER A 186 27.83 8.04 22.96
CA SER A 186 27.67 8.59 24.32
C SER A 186 28.83 8.16 25.22
N ASN A 187 29.62 9.12 25.72
CA ASN A 187 30.71 8.88 26.65
C ASN A 187 30.24 8.65 28.10
N SER A 188 28.92 8.65 28.38
CA SER A 188 28.38 8.48 29.74
C SER A 188 27.11 7.61 29.80
N ILE A 189 27.02 6.78 30.84
CA ILE A 189 25.88 5.89 31.14
C ILE A 189 24.57 6.66 31.43
N GLY A 190 24.66 7.93 31.86
CA GLY A 190 23.49 8.76 32.16
C GLY A 190 22.68 9.15 30.91
N GLU A 191 23.36 9.50 29.82
CA GLU A 191 22.73 9.87 28.54
C GLU A 191 22.03 8.66 27.89
N VAL A 192 22.61 7.48 28.04
CA VAL A 192 22.03 6.20 27.62
C VAL A 192 20.72 5.91 28.34
N GLN A 193 20.65 6.22 29.64
CA GLN A 193 19.46 5.97 30.46
C GLN A 193 18.32 6.94 30.14
N GLU A 194 18.63 8.22 29.89
CA GLU A 194 17.63 9.22 29.51
C GLU A 194 17.04 8.94 28.12
N LEU A 195 17.89 8.53 27.16
CA LEU A 195 17.44 8.10 25.84
C LEU A 195 16.57 6.83 25.89
N PHE A 196 16.88 5.88 26.77
CA PHE A 196 16.07 4.67 26.94
C PHE A 196 14.69 4.96 27.55
N VAL A 197 14.62 5.90 28.51
CA VAL A 197 13.35 6.36 29.09
C VAL A 197 12.49 7.06 28.03
N GLN A 198 13.10 7.86 27.17
CA GLN A 198 12.41 8.51 26.06
C GLN A 198 11.82 7.48 25.07
N ASP A 199 12.61 6.45 24.72
CA ASP A 199 12.19 5.42 23.76
C ASP A 199 11.03 4.56 24.29
N LEU A 200 11.04 4.25 25.60
CA LEU A 200 9.91 3.58 26.26
C LEU A 200 8.64 4.45 26.21
N SER A 201 8.77 5.76 26.43
CA SER A 201 7.66 6.71 26.34
C SER A 201 7.10 6.79 24.92
N ASP A 202 7.97 6.85 23.91
CA ASP A 202 7.58 6.89 22.50
C ASP A 202 6.89 5.58 22.07
N GLN A 203 7.39 4.43 22.51
CA GLN A 203 6.79 3.13 22.25
C GLN A 203 5.39 3.02 22.88
N GLU A 204 5.21 3.55 24.08
CA GLU A 204 3.90 3.60 24.76
C GLU A 204 2.92 4.53 24.03
N HIS A 205 3.38 5.68 23.55
CA HIS A 205 2.56 6.57 22.72
C HIS A 205 2.12 5.93 21.41
N VAL A 206 3.02 5.20 20.73
CA VAL A 206 2.69 4.44 19.52
C VAL A 206 1.65 3.36 19.83
N HIS A 207 1.83 2.60 20.92
CA HIS A 207 0.86 1.58 21.33
C HIS A 207 -0.53 2.18 21.57
N GLN A 208 -0.62 3.27 22.33
CA GLN A 208 -1.88 3.97 22.58
C GLN A 208 -2.53 4.51 21.30
N HIS A 209 -1.74 5.05 20.37
CA HIS A 209 -2.25 5.51 19.08
C HIS A 209 -2.80 4.35 18.23
N THR A 210 -2.11 3.20 18.21
CA THR A 210 -2.59 2.01 17.49
C THR A 210 -3.90 1.46 18.07
N ASP A 211 -4.07 1.49 19.39
CA ASP A 211 -5.30 1.05 20.03
C ASP A 211 -6.47 2.01 19.75
N LYS A 212 -6.21 3.32 19.72
CA LYS A 212 -7.21 4.31 19.29
C LYS A 212 -7.69 4.05 17.87
N LEU A 213 -6.76 3.87 16.92
CA LEU A 213 -7.10 3.57 15.52
C LEU A 213 -7.90 2.26 15.38
N LYS A 214 -7.53 1.20 16.13
CA LYS A 214 -8.30 -0.06 16.14
C LYS A 214 -9.74 0.17 16.63
N ASN A 215 -9.92 0.96 17.67
CA ASN A 215 -11.23 1.26 18.23
C ASN A 215 -12.10 2.10 17.26
N GLU A 216 -11.51 3.09 16.60
CA GLU A 216 -12.20 3.87 15.56
C GLU A 216 -12.61 2.98 14.38
N LEU A 217 -11.72 2.11 13.92
CA LEU A 217 -12.03 1.17 12.84
C LEU A 217 -13.18 0.21 13.22
N ALA A 218 -13.23 -0.24 14.48
CA ALA A 218 -14.33 -1.05 14.98
C ALA A 218 -15.67 -0.28 15.01
N LYS A 219 -15.66 1.00 15.40
CA LYS A 219 -16.85 1.88 15.37
C LYS A 219 -17.33 2.09 13.95
N THR A 220 -16.46 2.51 13.03
CA THR A 220 -16.79 2.75 11.62
C THR A 220 -17.33 1.48 10.94
N LYS A 221 -16.76 0.31 11.26
CA LYS A 221 -17.25 -0.98 10.75
C LYS A 221 -18.66 -1.30 11.27
N ASN A 222 -18.95 -1.01 12.53
CA ASN A 222 -20.28 -1.22 13.11
C ASN A 222 -21.32 -0.24 12.56
N GLU A 223 -20.95 1.02 12.35
CA GLU A 223 -21.80 2.02 11.70
C GLU A 223 -22.09 1.63 10.26
N SER A 224 -21.08 1.21 9.49
CA SER A 224 -21.26 0.68 8.14
C SER A 224 -22.24 -0.51 8.10
N LYS A 225 -22.09 -1.48 9.02
CA LYS A 225 -23.03 -2.61 9.16
C LYS A 225 -24.45 -2.17 9.51
N LYS A 226 -24.62 -1.15 10.36
CA LYS A 226 -25.93 -0.58 10.71
C LYS A 226 -26.56 0.09 9.49
N SER A 227 -25.82 0.94 8.79
CA SER A 227 -26.27 1.61 7.57
C SER A 227 -26.64 0.60 6.47
N GLN A 228 -25.86 -0.47 6.30
CA GLN A 228 -26.15 -1.53 5.35
C GLN A 228 -27.47 -2.27 5.65
N LYS A 229 -27.91 -2.33 6.91
CA LYS A 229 -29.21 -2.90 7.29
C LYS A 229 -30.37 -1.91 7.11
N ILE A 230 -30.13 -0.63 7.37
CA ILE A 230 -31.17 0.41 7.36
C ILE A 230 -31.51 0.85 5.93
N VAL A 231 -30.50 0.99 5.06
CA VAL A 231 -30.69 1.50 3.68
C VAL A 231 -31.65 0.62 2.86
N PRO A 232 -31.55 -0.72 2.84
CA PRO A 232 -32.52 -1.57 2.12
C PRO A 232 -33.93 -1.54 2.70
N ALA A 233 -34.07 -1.22 3.99
CA ALA A 233 -35.37 -1.08 4.64
C ALA A 233 -36.01 0.27 4.29
N GLN A 234 -35.25 1.36 4.32
CA GLN A 234 -35.70 2.68 3.85
C GLN A 234 -36.03 2.66 2.36
N GLN A 235 -35.22 1.99 1.53
CA GLN A 235 -35.47 1.89 0.09
C GLN A 235 -36.74 1.08 -0.20
N ARG A 236 -37.01 0.01 0.55
CA ARG A 236 -38.30 -0.71 0.49
C ARG A 236 -39.49 0.14 0.90
N ASN A 237 -39.36 0.94 1.97
CA ASN A 237 -40.43 1.83 2.41
C ASN A 237 -40.71 2.97 1.40
N LEU A 238 -39.68 3.51 0.75
CA LEU A 238 -39.83 4.48 -0.33
C LEU A 238 -40.56 3.86 -1.54
N MET A 239 -40.21 2.64 -1.94
CA MET A 239 -40.94 1.94 -3.02
C MET A 239 -42.37 1.54 -2.63
N ALA A 240 -42.64 1.33 -1.33
CA ALA A 240 -43.99 1.07 -0.84
C ALA A 240 -44.86 2.35 -0.78
N GLN A 241 -44.26 3.53 -0.57
CA GLN A 241 -44.99 4.80 -0.60
C GLN A 241 -45.48 5.17 -2.00
N ASP A 242 -44.79 4.76 -3.07
CA ASP A 242 -45.25 4.90 -4.46
C ASP A 242 -46.38 3.91 -4.85
N SER A 243 -46.75 2.98 -3.96
CA SER A 243 -47.73 1.91 -4.24
C SER A 243 -49.10 2.12 -3.58
N HIS A 244 -49.48 3.34 -3.19
CA HIS A 244 -50.70 3.46 -2.38
C HIS A 244 -52.03 3.39 -3.12
N TYR A 245 -52.09 3.67 -4.44
CA TYR A 245 -53.33 3.47 -5.21
C TYR A 245 -53.05 3.19 -6.69
N HIS A 246 -53.69 2.16 -7.23
CA HIS A 246 -53.70 1.86 -8.66
C HIS A 246 -54.83 2.64 -9.33
N LYS A 247 -54.50 3.72 -10.04
CA LYS A 247 -55.47 4.55 -10.77
C LYS A 247 -55.91 3.88 -12.06
N CYS A 248 -57.19 3.97 -12.39
CA CYS A 248 -57.70 3.57 -13.70
C CYS A 248 -57.26 4.60 -14.75
N SER A 249 -56.81 4.12 -15.91
CA SER A 249 -56.43 4.98 -17.03
C SER A 249 -57.63 5.59 -17.77
N THR A 250 -58.83 5.04 -17.54
CA THR A 250 -60.04 5.34 -18.32
C THR A 250 -61.07 6.14 -17.51
N CYS A 251 -60.93 6.19 -16.18
CA CYS A 251 -61.78 7.00 -15.29
C CYS A 251 -61.02 7.41 -14.03
N GLU A 252 -61.58 8.31 -13.23
CA GLU A 252 -60.90 8.90 -12.05
C GLU A 252 -60.82 7.97 -10.82
N HIS A 253 -61.26 6.71 -10.93
CA HIS A 253 -61.24 5.79 -9.80
C HIS A 253 -59.84 5.24 -9.51
N ALA A 254 -59.50 5.16 -8.21
CA ALA A 254 -58.25 4.63 -7.72
C ALA A 254 -58.49 3.47 -6.74
N PHE A 255 -57.73 2.39 -6.89
CA PHE A 255 -57.97 1.13 -6.19
C PHE A 255 -56.78 0.77 -5.30
N SER A 256 -57.06 0.23 -4.11
CA SER A 256 -56.04 -0.15 -3.13
C SER A 256 -55.26 -1.42 -3.50
N SER A 257 -55.70 -2.17 -4.52
CA SER A 257 -54.98 -3.34 -5.03
C SER A 257 -55.17 -3.50 -6.54
N ASN A 258 -54.16 -4.04 -7.22
CA ASN A 258 -54.18 -4.27 -8.67
C ASN A 258 -55.32 -5.22 -9.08
N ALA A 259 -55.66 -6.22 -8.26
CA ALA A 259 -56.76 -7.15 -8.54
C ALA A 259 -58.13 -6.43 -8.66
N TYR A 260 -58.38 -5.43 -7.81
CA TYR A 260 -59.60 -4.64 -7.89
C TYR A 260 -59.61 -3.71 -9.11
N LEU A 261 -58.46 -3.14 -9.48
CA LEU A 261 -58.34 -2.37 -10.72
C LEU A 261 -58.65 -3.24 -11.95
N GLN A 262 -58.07 -4.45 -12.04
CA GLN A 262 -58.30 -5.36 -13.17
C GLN A 262 -59.77 -5.79 -13.28
N ALA A 263 -60.41 -6.12 -12.14
CA ALA A 263 -61.82 -6.46 -12.11
C ALA A 263 -62.72 -5.27 -12.51
N HIS A 264 -62.33 -4.05 -12.16
CA HIS A 264 -63.04 -2.83 -12.56
C HIS A 264 -62.93 -2.58 -14.08
N ILE A 265 -61.71 -2.62 -14.64
CA ILE A 265 -61.47 -2.49 -16.09
C ILE A 265 -62.29 -3.53 -16.85
N HIS A 266 -62.25 -4.78 -16.40
CA HIS A 266 -62.94 -5.88 -17.08
C HIS A 266 -64.48 -5.81 -17.00
N ARG A 267 -65.06 -5.08 -16.06
CA ARG A 267 -66.53 -4.95 -15.90
C ARG A 267 -67.11 -3.66 -16.45
N ARG A 268 -66.33 -2.58 -16.43
CA ARG A 268 -66.82 -1.22 -16.74
C ARG A 268 -66.17 -0.61 -17.98
N HIS A 269 -65.02 -1.14 -18.41
CA HIS A 269 -64.25 -0.64 -19.56
C HIS A 269 -63.96 -1.75 -20.58
N SER A 270 -64.72 -2.85 -20.54
CA SER A 270 -64.58 -4.01 -21.42
C SER A 270 -64.80 -3.69 -22.91
N ASN A 271 -65.47 -2.56 -23.21
CA ASN A 271 -65.87 -2.11 -24.55
C ASN A 271 -65.37 -0.69 -24.89
N CYS A 272 -64.38 -0.16 -24.17
CA CYS A 272 -63.74 1.10 -24.56
C CYS A 272 -62.45 0.78 -25.30
N GLU A 273 -62.53 0.77 -26.63
CA GLU A 273 -61.38 0.99 -27.53
C GLU A 273 -61.05 2.49 -27.59
#